data_AF-A0A7J5P7M6-F1
#
_entry.id   AF-A0A7J5P7M6-F1
#
_cell.length_a   1.000
_cell.length_b   1.000
_cell.length_c   1.000
_cell.angle_alpha   90.00
_cell.angle_beta   90.00
_cell.angle_gamma   90.00
#
_symmetry.space_group_name_H-M   'P 1'
#
loop_
_entity.id
_entity.type
_entity.pdbx_description
1 polymer ?
#
loop_
_entity_poly.entity_id
_entity_poly.type
_entity_poly.pdbx_seq_one_letter_code
_entity_poly.pdbx_strand_id
1 'polypeptide(L)'
;MIEIGNRIETPEGVFYELEYGGEGNIYKNEDAFLNRPDEVCYVPEYAAEDHEGWRVPASSDGCFTHNSLLALCKGNEEVCQDLFYSLEWTYPTTLLEEWDSNGYFDEIEGWYDD
;
A
#
# COMPACT_ATOMS: atom_id res chain seq x y z
N MET A 1 7.27 13.16 -5.56
CA MET A 1 6.30 12.56 -6.49
C MET A 1 6.75 11.16 -6.79
N ILE A 2 6.35 10.22 -5.95
CA ILE A 2 6.55 8.79 -6.17
C ILE A 2 5.40 8.32 -7.07
N GLU A 3 5.75 7.79 -8.23
CA GLU A 3 4.84 7.14 -9.16
C GLU A 3 5.58 5.95 -9.78
N ILE A 4 5.13 4.75 -9.43
CA ILE A 4 5.69 3.47 -9.89
C ILE A 4 4.52 2.61 -10.34
N GLY A 5 4.62 2.02 -11.53
CA GLY A 5 3.54 1.26 -12.12
C GLY A 5 2.44 2.13 -12.73
N ASN A 6 1.49 1.49 -13.40
CA ASN A 6 0.47 2.18 -14.20
C ASN A 6 -0.94 1.78 -13.75
N ARG A 7 -1.82 2.77 -13.59
CA ARG A 7 -3.27 2.54 -13.51
C ARG A 7 -3.83 2.48 -14.92
N ILE A 8 -4.43 1.35 -15.27
CA ILE A 8 -4.99 1.06 -16.59
C ILE A 8 -6.51 0.98 -16.47
N GLU A 9 -7.23 1.81 -17.23
CA GLU A 9 -8.69 1.74 -17.32
C GLU A 9 -9.11 1.08 -18.63
N THR A 10 -9.91 0.03 -18.54
CA THR A 10 -10.48 -0.67 -19.69
C THR A 10 -12.00 -0.83 -19.50
N PRO A 11 -12.76 -1.23 -20.55
CA PRO A 11 -14.16 -1.58 -20.40
C PRO A 11 -14.43 -2.71 -19.39
N GLU A 12 -13.44 -3.57 -19.17
CA GLU A 12 -13.50 -4.70 -18.22
C GLU A 12 -13.25 -4.27 -16.76
N GLY A 13 -12.67 -3.09 -16.54
CA GLY A 13 -12.44 -2.55 -15.20
C GLY A 13 -11.14 -1.73 -15.09
N VAL A 14 -10.76 -1.45 -13.85
CA VAL A 14 -9.50 -0.78 -13.50
C VAL A 14 -8.49 -1.84 -13.10
N PHE A 15 -7.27 -1.73 -13.62
CA PHE A 15 -6.14 -2.59 -13.33
C PHE A 15 -4.93 -1.76 -12.92
N TYR A 16 -4.06 -2.36 -12.12
CA TYR A 16 -2.80 -1.80 -11.67
C TYR A 16 -1.67 -2.68 -12.18
N GLU A 17 -0.86 -2.14 -13.08
CA GLU A 17 0.33 -2.80 -13.62
C GLU A 17 1.53 -2.42 -12.76
N LEU A 18 2.21 -3.42 -12.20
CA LEU A 18 3.35 -3.21 -11.31
C LEU A 18 4.64 -3.01 -12.11
N GLU A 19 5.51 -2.14 -11.61
CA GLU A 19 6.85 -1.89 -12.15
C GLU A 19 7.91 -2.00 -11.05
N TYR A 20 9.16 -2.22 -11.43
CA TYR A 20 10.26 -2.38 -10.48
C TYR A 20 10.50 -1.11 -9.67
N GLY A 21 10.29 -1.20 -8.35
CA GLY A 21 10.43 -0.12 -7.37
C GLY A 21 11.72 -0.16 -6.55
N GLY A 22 12.67 -1.04 -6.86
CA GLY A 22 13.99 -1.15 -6.21
C GLY A 22 14.21 -2.49 -5.52
N GLU A 23 13.32 -2.90 -4.62
CA GLU A 23 13.41 -4.20 -3.94
C GLU A 23 12.41 -5.23 -4.49
N GLY A 24 11.45 -4.78 -5.31
CA GLY A 24 10.44 -5.63 -5.94
C GLY A 24 9.60 -4.89 -6.97
N ASN A 25 8.65 -5.58 -7.60
CA ASN A 25 7.66 -4.97 -8.50
C ASN A 25 6.47 -4.47 -7.68
N ILE A 26 6.10 -3.19 -7.82
CA ILE A 26 4.99 -2.56 -7.09
C ILE A 26 4.20 -1.60 -7.96
N TYR A 27 2.99 -1.29 -7.50
CA TYR A 27 2.32 -0.05 -7.86
C TYR A 27 2.39 0.88 -6.66
N LYS A 28 2.80 2.14 -6.87
CA LYS A 28 2.86 3.14 -5.80
C LYS A 28 2.60 4.52 -6.37
N ASN A 29 1.56 5.20 -5.88
CA ASN A 29 1.16 6.51 -6.36
C ASN A 29 0.93 7.49 -5.20
N GLU A 30 1.87 8.42 -5.02
CA GLU A 30 1.84 9.42 -3.96
C GLU A 30 0.69 10.42 -4.12
N ASP A 31 0.35 10.79 -5.36
CA ASP A 31 -0.78 11.70 -5.59
C ASP A 31 -2.12 11.05 -5.19
N ALA A 32 -2.30 9.77 -5.50
CA ALA A 32 -3.46 9.01 -5.04
C ALA A 32 -3.50 8.95 -3.50
N PHE A 33 -2.37 8.65 -2.86
CA PHE A 33 -2.25 8.61 -1.40
C PHE A 33 -2.64 9.94 -0.74
N LEU A 34 -2.16 11.08 -1.26
CA LEU A 34 -2.35 12.40 -0.64
C LEU A 34 -3.70 13.04 -0.98
N ASN A 35 -4.21 12.85 -2.20
CA ASN A 35 -5.30 13.66 -2.74
C ASN A 35 -6.57 12.86 -3.08
N ARG A 36 -6.50 11.51 -3.13
CA ARG A 36 -7.60 10.64 -3.59
C ARG A 36 -7.74 9.42 -2.66
N PRO A 37 -8.28 9.60 -1.44
CA PRO A 37 -8.14 8.61 -0.37
C PRO A 37 -8.85 7.26 -0.61
N ASP A 38 -9.81 7.23 -1.54
CA ASP A 38 -10.52 6.02 -1.98
C ASP A 38 -9.92 5.38 -3.24
N GLU A 39 -8.92 6.02 -3.87
CA GLU A 39 -8.18 5.42 -4.99
C GLU A 39 -7.03 4.57 -4.45
N VAL A 40 -6.75 3.44 -5.12
CA VAL A 40 -5.60 2.60 -4.78
C VAL A 40 -4.34 3.43 -4.97
N CYS A 41 -3.50 3.45 -3.93
CA CYS A 41 -2.22 4.14 -3.91
C CYS A 41 -1.05 3.17 -3.79
N TYR A 42 -1.29 1.90 -3.43
CA TYR A 42 -0.24 0.89 -3.29
C TYR A 42 -0.73 -0.51 -3.67
N VAL A 43 0.12 -1.28 -4.37
CA VAL A 43 -0.04 -2.72 -4.61
C VAL A 43 1.34 -3.40 -4.43
N PRO A 44 1.49 -4.38 -3.53
CA PRO A 44 2.74 -5.10 -3.29
C PRO A 44 3.00 -6.18 -4.36
N GLU A 45 4.24 -6.67 -4.44
CA GLU A 45 4.64 -7.65 -5.46
C GLU A 45 3.82 -8.94 -5.38
N TYR A 46 3.63 -9.45 -4.16
CA TYR A 46 2.86 -10.67 -3.90
C TYR A 46 1.41 -10.61 -4.37
N ALA A 47 0.84 -9.42 -4.51
CA ALA A 47 -0.53 -9.28 -5.03
C ALA A 47 -0.60 -9.55 -6.54
N ALA A 48 0.53 -9.57 -7.23
CA ALA A 48 0.62 -9.75 -8.68
C ALA A 48 1.28 -11.07 -9.10
N GLU A 49 1.84 -11.86 -8.17
CA GLU A 49 2.56 -13.11 -8.50
C GLU A 49 1.71 -14.12 -9.30
N ASP A 50 0.42 -14.23 -9.00
CA ASP A 50 -0.51 -15.12 -9.70
C ASP A 50 -1.22 -14.45 -10.90
N HIS A 51 -0.89 -13.19 -11.20
CA HIS A 51 -1.54 -12.41 -12.25
C HIS A 51 -0.69 -12.31 -13.52
N GLU A 52 -1.28 -12.68 -14.66
CA GLU A 52 -0.60 -12.54 -15.95
C GLU A 52 -0.19 -11.08 -16.22
N GLY A 53 1.08 -10.90 -16.60
CA GLY A 53 1.62 -9.60 -17.00
C GLY A 53 1.77 -8.59 -15.85
N TRP A 54 1.81 -9.04 -14.59
CA TRP A 54 1.93 -8.17 -13.42
C TRP A 54 0.77 -7.16 -13.28
N ARG A 55 -0.43 -7.55 -13.74
CA ARG A 55 -1.63 -6.70 -13.72
C ARG A 55 -2.65 -7.19 -12.72
N VAL A 56 -2.91 -6.38 -11.71
CA VAL A 56 -3.83 -6.69 -10.62
C VAL A 56 -5.13 -5.91 -10.83
N PRO A 57 -6.31 -6.56 -10.89
CA PRO A 57 -7.57 -5.83 -10.94
C PRO A 57 -7.81 -5.07 -9.64
N ALA A 58 -8.42 -3.88 -9.73
CA ALA A 58 -8.69 -3.02 -8.57
C ALA A 58 -9.54 -3.68 -7.46
N SER A 59 -10.24 -4.77 -7.78
CA SER A 59 -11.03 -5.55 -6.84
C SER A 59 -10.26 -6.65 -6.10
N SER A 60 -8.96 -6.82 -6.35
CA SER A 60 -8.13 -7.80 -5.66
C SER A 60 -7.80 -7.36 -4.22
N ASP A 61 -7.68 -8.32 -3.32
CA ASP A 61 -7.39 -8.09 -1.88
C ASP A 61 -6.02 -7.43 -1.62
N GLY A 62 -5.13 -7.41 -2.62
CA GLY A 62 -3.81 -6.75 -2.54
C GLY A 62 -3.79 -5.28 -2.96
N CYS A 63 -4.94 -4.67 -3.24
CA CYS A 63 -5.02 -3.25 -3.60
C CYS A 63 -5.31 -2.37 -2.38
N PHE A 64 -4.38 -1.47 -2.05
CA PHE A 64 -4.47 -0.60 -0.88
C PHE A 64 -4.74 0.84 -1.28
N THR A 65 -5.79 1.42 -0.71
CA THR A 65 -6.11 2.86 -0.72
C THR A 65 -5.56 3.52 0.53
N HIS A 66 -5.44 4.85 0.55
CA HIS A 66 -5.11 5.58 1.78
C HIS A 66 -6.05 5.18 2.93
N ASN A 67 -7.36 5.13 2.70
CA ASN A 67 -8.33 4.77 3.73
C ASN A 67 -8.11 3.36 4.29
N SER A 68 -7.72 2.41 3.44
CA SER A 68 -7.37 1.05 3.90
C SER A 68 -6.08 1.03 4.72
N LEU A 69 -5.04 1.79 4.31
CA LEU A 69 -3.79 1.91 5.06
C LEU A 69 -4.02 2.59 6.41
N LEU A 70 -4.79 3.67 6.43
CA LEU A 70 -5.15 4.40 7.64
C LEU A 70 -5.92 3.51 8.63
N ALA A 71 -6.80 2.64 8.12
CA ALA A 71 -7.49 1.65 8.94
C ALA A 71 -6.52 0.64 9.59
N LEU A 72 -5.49 0.18 8.85
CA LEU A 72 -4.43 -0.65 9.43
C LEU A 72 -3.64 0.11 10.50
N CYS A 73 -3.48 1.42 10.33
CA CYS A 73 -2.82 2.31 11.29
C CYS A 73 -3.75 2.83 12.40
N LYS A 74 -4.92 2.21 12.62
CA LYS A 74 -5.90 2.60 13.67
C LYS A 74 -6.33 4.07 13.61
N GLY A 75 -6.33 4.67 12.42
CA GLY A 75 -6.66 6.09 12.25
C GLY A 75 -5.51 7.07 12.55
N ASN A 76 -4.29 6.57 12.82
CA ASN A 76 -3.12 7.40 13.02
C ASN A 76 -2.50 7.81 11.67
N GLU A 77 -2.68 9.08 11.32
CA GLU A 77 -2.19 9.66 10.06
C GLU A 77 -0.65 9.69 9.95
N GLU A 78 0.05 9.91 11.07
CA GLU A 78 1.52 9.94 11.09
C GLU A 78 2.10 8.57 10.77
N VAL A 79 1.56 7.52 11.41
CA VAL A 79 1.95 6.14 11.13
C VAL A 79 1.54 5.73 9.71
N CYS A 80 0.35 6.14 9.24
CA CYS A 80 -0.10 5.86 7.88
C CYS A 80 0.83 6.47 6.83
N GLN A 81 1.29 7.70 7.08
CA GLN A 81 2.25 8.39 6.22
C GLN A 81 3.60 7.67 6.20
N ASP A 82 4.16 7.39 7.39
CA ASP A 82 5.41 6.63 7.50
C ASP A 82 5.29 5.29 6.78
N LEU A 83 4.18 4.56 7.00
CA LEU A 83 3.93 3.26 6.39
C LEU A 83 3.96 3.36 4.86
N PHE A 84 3.20 4.30 4.29
CA PHE A 84 3.18 4.49 2.85
C PHE A 84 4.57 4.76 2.29
N TYR A 85 5.36 5.65 2.93
CA TYR A 85 6.69 5.99 2.43
C TYR A 85 7.70 4.84 2.56
N SER A 86 7.58 3.99 3.58
CA SER A 86 8.46 2.84 3.80
C SER A 86 8.10 1.57 3.01
N LEU A 87 6.93 1.51 2.38
CA LEU A 87 6.54 0.35 1.59
C LEU A 87 7.34 0.22 0.27
N GLU A 88 8.04 -0.91 0.10
CA GLU A 88 8.90 -1.15 -1.08
C GLU A 88 8.50 -2.37 -1.92
N TRP A 89 7.90 -3.41 -1.33
CA TRP A 89 7.48 -4.63 -2.05
C TRP A 89 6.50 -5.51 -1.27
N THR A 90 6.56 -5.44 0.07
CA THR A 90 5.80 -6.31 0.98
C THR A 90 4.39 -5.80 1.28
N TYR A 91 3.55 -6.66 1.84
CA TYR A 91 2.23 -6.25 2.33
C TYR A 91 2.35 -5.22 3.48
N PRO A 92 1.45 -4.22 3.55
CA PRO A 92 1.44 -3.25 4.65
C PRO A 92 1.40 -3.90 6.04
N THR A 93 0.65 -4.99 6.20
CA THR A 93 0.57 -5.74 7.46
C THR A 93 1.91 -6.35 7.86
N THR A 94 2.68 -6.88 6.91
CA THR A 94 3.99 -7.47 7.18
C THR A 94 4.98 -6.42 7.69
N LEU A 95 4.97 -5.22 7.09
CA LEU A 95 5.84 -4.13 7.55
C LEU A 95 5.43 -3.60 8.93
N LEU A 96 4.11 -3.48 9.19
CA LEU A 96 3.60 -3.09 10.51
C LEU A 96 3.98 -4.13 11.60
N GLU A 97 3.89 -5.43 11.31
CA GLU A 97 4.31 -6.49 12.24
C GLU A 97 5.82 -6.41 12.55
N GLU A 98 6.63 -6.06 11.56
CA GLU A 98 8.07 -5.84 11.75
C GLU A 98 8.33 -4.61 12.64
N TRP A 99 7.62 -3.52 12.42
CA TRP A 99 7.72 -2.30 13.24
C TRP A 99 7.32 -2.55 14.68
N ASP A 100 6.23 -3.29 14.90
CA ASP A 100 5.77 -3.72 16.22
C ASP A 100 6.86 -4.55 16.93
N SER A 101 7.42 -5.54 16.23
CA SER A 101 8.49 -6.38 16.76
C SER A 101 9.77 -5.60 17.10
N ASN A 102 10.01 -4.47 16.45
CA ASN A 102 11.13 -3.57 16.68
C ASN A 102 10.82 -2.45 17.70
N GLY A 103 9.61 -2.43 18.28
CA GLY A 103 9.19 -1.46 19.31
C GLY A 103 8.87 -0.07 18.77
N TYR A 104 8.60 0.10 17.47
CA TYR A 104 8.25 1.40 16.89
C TYR A 104 7.00 2.01 17.56
N PHE A 105 6.02 1.18 17.92
CA PHE A 105 4.76 1.63 18.50
C PHE A 105 4.79 1.88 20.01
N ASP A 106 5.87 1.49 20.70
CA ASP A 106 5.96 1.58 22.17
C ASP A 106 5.91 3.03 22.68
N GLU A 107 6.33 3.98 21.84
CA GLU A 107 6.32 5.42 22.12
C GLU A 107 5.03 6.13 21.66
N ILE A 108 4.10 5.40 21.02
CA ILE A 108 2.84 5.98 20.52
C ILE A 108 1.75 5.81 21.58
N GLU A 109 1.34 6.93 22.18
CA GLU A 109 0.29 6.94 23.20
C GLU A 109 -1.02 6.33 22.67
N GLY A 110 -1.56 5.38 23.44
CA GLY A 110 -2.84 4.72 23.13
C GLY A 110 -2.79 3.73 21.98
N TRP A 111 -1.61 3.40 21.44
CA TRP A 111 -1.51 2.46 20.31
C TRP A 111 -2.07 1.07 20.63
N TYR A 112 -1.89 0.59 21.86
CA TYR A 112 -2.37 -0.72 22.31
C TYR A 112 -3.71 -0.65 23.04
N ASP A 113 -4.37 0.51 23.05
CA ASP A 113 -5.73 0.63 23.59
C ASP A 113 -6.73 0.15 22.50
N ASP A 114 -7.68 -0.70 22.90
CA ASP A 114 -8.71 -1.30 22.02
C ASP A 114 -9.85 -0.33 21.64
#